data_AF-A0A2V7TTG4-F1
#
_entry.id   AF-A0A2V7TTG4-F1
#
_cell.length_a   1.000
_cell.length_b   1.000
_cell.length_c   1.000
_cell.angle_alpha   90.00
_cell.angle_beta   90.00
_cell.angle_gamma   90.00
#
_symmetry.space_group_name_H-M   'P 1'
#
loop_
_entity.id
_entity.type
_entity.pdbx_description
1 polymer ?
#
loop_
_entity_poly.entity_id
_entity_poly.type
_entity_poly.pdbx_seq_one_letter_code
_entity_poly.pdbx_strand_id
1 'polypeptide(L)'
;AYYEDPKVKAEERPDTWTPKVRKQTESYGEIGQDATFVHVARFFDSVRQHRPAVEDAVVGHHAAAAAHMVNVSLRQRRPLEWNFTTDTVS
;
A
#
# COMPACT_ATOMS: atom_id res chain seq x y z
N ALA A 1 27.26 -41.99 13.70
CA ALA A 1 27.07 -41.67 12.28
C ALA A 1 26.11 -40.49 12.18
N TYR A 2 26.57 -39.34 11.66
CA TYR A 2 25.78 -38.10 11.56
C TYR A 2 24.46 -38.31 10.77
N TYR A 3 24.49 -39.19 9.76
CA TYR A 3 23.33 -39.55 8.94
C TYR A 3 22.34 -40.54 9.59
N GLU A 4 22.59 -41.03 10.81
CA GLU A 4 21.68 -41.97 11.48
C GLU A 4 20.76 -41.30 12.51
N ASP A 5 21.00 -40.04 12.84
CA ASP A 5 20.15 -39.28 13.75
C ASP A 5 18.75 -39.11 13.11
N PRO A 6 17.67 -39.60 13.76
CA PRO A 6 16.31 -39.45 13.29
C PRO A 6 15.91 -38.00 13.01
N LYS A 7 16.50 -37.03 13.72
CA LYS A 7 16.24 -35.60 13.54
C LYS A 7 16.82 -35.07 12.25
N VAL A 8 18.06 -35.45 11.93
CA VAL A 8 18.75 -35.07 10.69
C VAL A 8 18.02 -35.68 9.48
N LYS A 9 17.57 -36.93 9.60
CA LYS A 9 16.76 -37.58 8.55
C LYS A 9 15.40 -36.91 8.32
N ALA A 10 14.78 -36.36 9.38
CA ALA A 10 13.49 -35.68 9.27
C ALA A 10 13.61 -34.27 8.68
N GLU A 11 14.74 -33.59 8.92
CA GLU A 11 15.01 -32.27 8.35
C GLU A 11 15.48 -32.31 6.89
N GLU A 12 16.24 -33.35 6.49
CA GLU A 12 16.87 -33.40 5.16
C GLU A 12 16.09 -34.22 4.11
N ARG A 13 14.91 -34.76 4.44
CA ARG A 13 14.06 -35.58 3.56
C ARG A 13 12.75 -34.88 3.19
N PRO A 14 12.69 -34.19 2.03
CA PRO A 14 11.49 -33.47 1.57
C PRO A 14 10.26 -34.38 1.41
N ASP A 15 10.47 -35.68 1.22
CA ASP A 15 9.46 -36.74 1.11
C ASP A 15 8.74 -37.05 2.42
N THR A 16 9.30 -36.65 3.57
CA THR A 16 8.69 -36.84 4.90
C THR A 16 7.95 -35.61 5.43
N TRP A 17 7.95 -34.50 4.68
CA TRP A 17 7.28 -33.28 5.09
C TRP A 17 5.78 -33.37 4.83
N THR A 18 4.98 -32.97 5.81
CA THR A 18 3.56 -32.72 5.59
C THR A 18 3.40 -31.65 4.50
N PRO A 19 2.44 -31.79 3.56
CA PRO A 19 2.21 -30.77 2.54
C PRO A 19 1.96 -29.41 3.20
N LYS A 20 2.90 -28.48 3.02
CA LYS A 20 2.76 -27.10 3.48
C LYS A 20 2.27 -26.25 2.32
N VAL A 21 1.19 -25.52 2.53
CA VAL A 21 0.72 -24.51 1.57
C VAL A 21 1.81 -23.44 1.43
N ARG A 22 2.43 -23.37 0.25
CA ARG A 22 3.40 -22.33 -0.06
C ARG A 22 2.64 -21.04 -0.31
N LYS A 23 2.72 -20.08 0.61
CA LYS A 23 2.21 -18.72 0.36
C LYS A 23 3.02 -18.14 -0.81
N GLN A 24 2.39 -18.04 -1.98
CA GLN A 24 2.95 -17.28 -3.09
C GLN A 24 2.80 -15.78 -2.81
N THR A 25 3.76 -15.00 -3.28
CA THR A 25 3.66 -13.54 -3.25
C THR A 25 2.50 -13.10 -4.13
N GLU A 26 1.52 -12.42 -3.54
CA GLU A 26 0.50 -11.72 -4.29
C GLU A 26 1.15 -10.49 -4.93
N SER A 27 1.24 -10.48 -6.26
CA SER A 27 1.69 -9.32 -7.01
C SER A 27 0.48 -8.52 -7.45
N TYR A 28 0.38 -7.29 -6.97
CA TYR A 28 -0.62 -6.33 -7.43
C TYR A 28 0.03 -5.43 -8.48
N GLY A 29 -0.67 -5.27 -9.60
CA GLY A 29 -0.27 -4.38 -10.67
C GLY A 29 -1.50 -3.75 -11.31
N GLU A 30 -1.30 -2.61 -11.95
CA GLU A 30 -2.35 -1.93 -12.70
C GLU A 30 -2.36 -2.41 -14.14
N ILE A 31 -3.55 -2.64 -14.70
CA ILE A 31 -3.74 -2.89 -16.13
C ILE A 31 -4.16 -1.56 -16.75
N GLY A 32 -3.30 -0.95 -17.56
CA GLY A 32 -3.61 0.33 -18.22
C GLY A 32 -2.39 1.22 -18.42
N GLN A 33 -2.65 2.51 -18.66
CA GLN A 33 -1.60 3.52 -18.71
C GLN A 33 -1.00 3.73 -17.32
N ASP A 34 0.32 3.86 -17.27
CA ASP A 34 1.05 4.19 -16.05
C ASP A 34 0.47 5.45 -15.37
N ALA A 35 0.21 5.37 -14.07
CA ALA A 35 -0.41 6.47 -13.33
C ALA A 35 0.42 7.76 -13.44
N THR A 36 1.75 7.68 -13.39
CA THR A 36 2.63 8.84 -13.53
C THR A 36 2.44 9.51 -14.89
N PHE A 37 2.38 8.71 -15.95
CA PHE A 37 2.09 9.22 -17.29
C PHE A 37 0.74 9.95 -17.33
N VAL A 38 -0.32 9.37 -16.76
CA VAL A 38 -1.66 9.97 -16.72
C VAL A 38 -1.67 11.30 -15.95
N HIS A 39 -1.03 11.35 -14.77
CA HIS A 39 -0.92 12.57 -13.96
C HIS A 39 -0.22 13.71 -14.71
N VAL A 40 0.94 13.41 -15.30
CA VAL A 40 1.73 14.40 -16.04
C VAL A 40 1.00 14.89 -17.30
N ALA A 41 0.33 14.00 -18.03
CA ALA A 41 -0.48 14.37 -19.19
C ALA A 41 -1.60 15.34 -18.82
N ARG A 42 -2.36 15.07 -17.75
CA ARG A 42 -3.44 15.95 -17.26
C ARG A 42 -2.93 17.33 -16.84
N PHE A 43 -1.75 17.38 -16.21
CA PHE A 43 -1.13 18.63 -15.83
C PHE A 43 -0.80 19.49 -17.05
N PHE A 44 -0.13 18.92 -18.06
CA PHE A 44 0.21 19.65 -19.28
C PHE A 44 -1.02 20.10 -20.06
N ASP A 45 -2.08 19.28 -20.11
CA ASP A 45 -3.35 19.67 -20.73
C ASP A 45 -3.99 20.85 -20.00
N SER A 46 -3.98 20.85 -18.67
CA SER A 46 -4.51 21.95 -17.85
C SER A 46 -3.76 23.26 -18.14
N VAL A 47 -2.43 23.20 -18.20
CA VAL A 47 -1.58 24.36 -18.56
C VAL A 47 -1.89 24.84 -19.97
N ARG A 48 -1.92 23.93 -20.95
CA ARG A 48 -2.18 24.25 -22.37
C ARG A 48 -3.54 24.92 -22.58
N GLN A 49 -4.54 24.51 -21.82
CA GLN A 49 -5.92 24.99 -21.96
C GLN A 49 -6.25 26.16 -21.02
N HIS A 50 -5.30 26.61 -20.20
CA HIS A 50 -5.52 27.59 -19.14
C HIS A 50 -6.69 27.21 -18.22
N ARG A 51 -6.76 25.93 -17.83
CA ARG A 51 -7.77 25.39 -16.93
C ARG A 51 -7.16 25.08 -15.57
N PRO A 52 -7.96 25.07 -14.50
CA PRO A 52 -7.52 24.57 -13.21
C PRO A 52 -6.98 23.14 -13.32
N ALA A 53 -5.96 22.83 -12.52
CA ALA A 53 -5.41 21.48 -12.44
C ALA A 53 -6.44 20.50 -11.86
N VAL A 54 -6.37 19.25 -12.29
CA VAL A 54 -7.23 18.17 -11.78
C VAL A 54 -6.93 17.87 -10.30
N GLU A 55 -5.65 17.90 -9.93
CA GLU A 55 -5.21 17.84 -8.53
C GLU A 55 -4.83 19.24 -8.06
N ASP A 56 -5.64 19.81 -7.18
CA ASP A 56 -5.40 21.12 -6.60
C ASP A 56 -4.82 21.03 -5.17
N ALA A 57 -4.59 22.19 -4.55
CA ALA A 57 -4.01 22.26 -3.22
C ALA A 57 -4.89 21.61 -2.14
N VAL A 58 -6.22 21.60 -2.31
CA VAL A 58 -7.16 21.00 -1.36
C VAL A 58 -7.07 19.47 -1.42
N VAL A 59 -7.05 18.91 -2.64
CA VAL A 59 -6.82 17.47 -2.84
C VAL A 59 -5.48 17.05 -2.24
N GLY A 60 -4.42 17.84 -2.47
CA GLY A 60 -3.10 17.60 -1.89
C GLY A 60 -3.10 17.67 -0.36
N HIS A 61 -3.80 18.64 0.21
CA HIS A 61 -3.94 18.77 1.67
C HIS A 61 -4.63 17.56 2.29
N HIS A 62 -5.76 17.11 1.71
CA HIS A 62 -6.49 15.94 2.20
C HIS A 62 -5.64 14.66 2.13
N ALA A 63 -4.89 14.45 1.04
CA ALA A 63 -4.01 13.30 0.89
C ALA A 63 -2.92 13.27 1.98
N ALA A 64 -2.28 14.41 2.25
CA ALA A 64 -1.27 14.52 3.31
C ALA A 64 -1.87 14.32 4.70
N ALA A 65 -3.02 14.92 4.97
CA ALA A 65 -3.70 14.82 6.25
C ALA A 65 -4.20 13.40 6.54
N ALA A 66 -4.66 12.63 5.54
CA ALA A 66 -5.00 11.23 5.69
C ALA A 66 -3.80 10.40 6.20
N ALA A 67 -2.60 10.61 5.62
CA ALA A 67 -1.37 9.97 6.10
C ALA A 67 -1.04 10.37 7.55
N HIS A 68 -1.22 11.64 7.91
CA HIS A 68 -1.04 12.11 9.29
C HIS A 68 -2.06 11.49 10.26
N MET A 69 -3.33 11.36 9.87
CA MET A 69 -4.36 10.71 10.67
C MET A 69 -4.02 9.26 10.97
N VAL A 70 -3.56 8.49 9.98
CA VAL A 70 -3.12 7.10 10.21
C VAL A 70 -2.00 7.06 11.23
N ASN A 71 -1.01 7.94 11.09
CA ASN A 71 0.10 8.03 12.04
C ASN A 71 -0.36 8.38 13.46
N VAL A 72 -1.32 9.29 13.62
CA VAL A 72 -1.90 9.65 14.92
C VAL A 72 -2.74 8.51 15.49
N SER A 73 -3.56 7.86 14.65
CA SER A 73 -4.41 6.72 15.03
C SER A 73 -3.57 5.56 15.56
N LEU A 74 -2.47 5.23 14.89
CA LEU A 74 -1.52 4.20 15.36
C LEU A 74 -0.92 4.54 16.73
N ARG A 75 -0.56 5.81 16.97
CA ARG A 75 -0.02 6.25 18.27
C ARG A 75 -1.06 6.23 19.38
N GLN A 76 -2.30 6.63 19.09
CA GLN A 76 -3.37 6.71 20.08
C GLN A 76 -4.14 5.40 20.25
N ARG A 77 -3.93 4.42 19.37
CA ARG A 77 -4.63 3.13 19.34
C ARG A 77 -6.15 3.27 19.32
N ARG A 78 -6.64 4.28 18.60
CA ARG A 78 -8.06 4.52 18.39
C ARG A 78 -8.34 4.98 16.96
N PRO A 79 -9.53 4.71 16.42
CA PRO A 79 -9.97 5.33 15.17
C PRO A 79 -10.04 6.85 15.34
N LEU A 80 -9.74 7.55 14.24
CA LEU A 80 -9.93 8.99 14.09
C LEU A 80 -10.94 9.25 13.00
N GLU A 81 -11.72 10.31 13.13
CA GLU A 81 -12.73 10.73 12.18
C GLU A 81 -12.38 12.10 11.59
N TRP A 82 -12.64 12.26 10.28
CA TRP A 82 -12.54 13.55 9.62
C TRP A 82 -13.91 14.23 9.63
N ASN A 83 -13.99 15.44 10.17
CA ASN A 83 -15.16 16.28 10.06
C ASN A 83 -15.08 17.12 8.77
N PHE A 84 -15.82 16.70 7.74
CA PHE A 84 -15.81 17.35 6.42
C PHE A 84 -16.44 18.76 6.42
N THR A 85 -17.19 19.13 7.46
CA THR A 85 -17.78 20.47 7.57
C THR A 85 -16.78 21.48 8.12
N THR A 86 -15.98 21.09 9.11
CA THR A 86 -15.01 21.98 9.77
C THR A 86 -13.58 21.77 9.29
N ASP A 87 -13.33 20.75 8.48
CA ASP A 87 -12.01 20.33 8.00
C ASP A 87 -11.03 20.01 9.13
N THR A 88 -11.52 19.27 10.14
CA THR A 88 -10.76 18.92 11.35
C THR A 88 -10.83 17.44 11.68
N VAL A 89 -9.82 16.95 12.40
CA VAL A 89 -9.72 15.56 12.86
C VAL A 89 -10.12 15.43 14.32
N SER A 90 -10.92 14.41 14.66
CA SER A 90 -11.32 14.06 16.03
C SER A 90 -11.02 12.61 16.39
#